data_AF-A0A931SVC9-F1
#
_entry.id   AF-A0A931SVC9-F1
#
_cell.length_a   1.000
_cell.length_b   1.000
_cell.length_c   1.000
_cell.angle_alpha   90.00
_cell.angle_beta   90.00
_cell.angle_gamma   90.00
#
_symmetry.space_group_name_H-M   'P 1'
#
loop_
_entity.id
_entity.type
_entity.pdbx_description
1 polymer ?
#
loop_
_entity_poly.entity_id
_entity_poly.type
_entity_poly.pdbx_seq_one_letter_code
_entity_poly.pdbx_strand_id
1 'polypeptide(L)' 'MDPKKIGIYFSAKEKKVVRITSPYWLPEAPDWVMVTSEPNATLLHVREVIKEKRLLGDPSGVTWGTLPIRE' A
#
# COMPACT_ATOMS: atom_id res chain seq x y z
N MET A 1 -14.69 7.95 11.19
CA MET A 1 -13.69 7.02 10.60
C MET A 1 -14.30 6.48 9.32
N ASP A 2 -13.67 6.71 8.18
CA ASP A 2 -14.13 6.10 6.91
C ASP A 2 -13.40 4.75 6.75
N PRO A 3 -14.06 3.62 7.04
CA PRO A 3 -13.42 2.31 6.99
C PRO A 3 -12.97 1.93 5.58
N LYS A 4 -13.47 2.61 4.53
CA LYS A 4 -13.11 2.36 3.13
C LYS A 4 -11.68 2.79 2.80
N LYS A 5 -11.02 3.51 3.70
CA LYS A 5 -9.65 4.03 3.55
C LYS A 5 -8.62 3.20 4.32
N ILE A 6 -9.06 2.17 5.04
CA ILE A 6 -8.19 1.26 5.79
C ILE A 6 -7.72 0.17 4.84
N GLY A 7 -6.42 -0.14 4.89
CA GLY A 7 -5.85 -1.13 4.00
C GLY A 7 -4.36 -0.98 3.80
N ILE A 8 -3.87 -1.57 2.72
CA ILE A 8 -2.46 -1.51 2.31
C ILE A 8 -2.37 -0.71 1.03
N TYR A 9 -1.47 0.26 1.03
CA TYR A 9 -1.20 1.14 -0.10
C TYR A 9 0.18 0.83 -0.67
N PHE A 10 0.31 0.91 -1.98
CA PHE A 10 1.54 0.67 -2.72
C PHE A 10 1.99 1.93 -3.46
N SER A 11 3.29 2.21 -3.40
CA SER A 11 3.92 3.21 -4.26
C SER A 11 4.84 2.54 -5.27
N ALA A 12 4.55 2.74 -6.55
CA ALA A 12 5.41 2.28 -7.65
C ALA A 12 6.77 3.01 -7.68
N LYS A 13 6.78 4.28 -7.27
CA LYS A 13 7.98 5.12 -7.20
C LYS A 13 8.99 4.59 -6.18
N GLU A 14 8.51 4.20 -5.01
CA GLU A 14 9.36 3.69 -3.93
C GLU A 14 9.51 2.17 -3.93
N LYS A 15 8.67 1.45 -4.68
CA LYS A 15 8.49 -0.01 -4.58
C LYS A 15 8.21 -0.45 -3.14
N LYS A 16 7.42 0.34 -2.41
CA LYS A 16 7.08 0.09 -1.01
C LYS A 16 5.59 -0.04 -0.81
N VAL A 17 5.23 -0.77 0.23
CA VAL A 17 3.86 -0.88 0.72
C VAL A 17 3.75 -0.42 2.15
N VAL A 18 2.63 0.19 2.48
CA VAL A 18 2.38 0.76 3.81
C VAL A 18 1.01 0.35 4.29
N ARG A 19 0.91 0.08 5.59
CA ARG A 19 -0.35 -0.28 6.25
C ARG A 19 -0.99 0.97 6.82
N ILE A 20 -2.22 1.24 6.42
CA ILE A 20 -3.04 2.31 6.98
C ILE A 20 -4.12 1.68 7.85
N THR A 21 -3.99 1.87 9.17
CA THR A 21 -4.99 1.48 10.17
C THR A 21 -5.76 2.67 10.73
N SER A 22 -5.43 3.88 10.28
CA SER A 22 -5.98 5.14 10.77
C SER A 22 -6.29 6.08 9.60
N PRO A 23 -7.50 6.66 9.54
CA PRO A 23 -7.92 7.50 8.41
C PRO A 23 -7.32 8.92 8.45
N TYR A 24 -6.58 9.28 9.50
CA TYR A 24 -6.04 10.63 9.69
C TYR A 24 -4.84 10.94 8.79
N TRP A 25 -4.20 9.91 8.26
CA TRP A 25 -3.12 10.05 7.31
C TRP A 25 -3.31 9.01 6.20
N LEU A 26 -3.55 9.50 4.99
CA LEU A 26 -3.67 8.68 3.81
C LEU A 26 -2.70 9.22 2.79
N PRO A 27 -1.91 8.35 2.17
CA PRO A 27 -1.05 8.81 1.12
C PRO A 27 -1.89 9.17 -0.12
N GLU A 28 -1.54 10.28 -0.77
CA GLU A 28 -2.34 10.84 -1.86
C GLU A 28 -2.11 10.09 -3.18
N ALA A 29 -3.17 9.98 -3.98
CA ALA A 29 -3.08 9.57 -5.38
C ALA A 29 -2.45 10.72 -6.19
N PRO A 30 -1.64 10.46 -7.22
CA PRO A 30 -1.43 9.16 -7.89
C PRO A 30 -0.26 8.33 -7.32
N ASP A 31 0.51 8.87 -6.37
CA ASP A 31 1.75 8.24 -5.90
C ASP A 31 1.51 6.96 -5.09
N TRP A 32 0.36 6.84 -4.45
CA TRP A 32 -0.02 5.70 -3.65
C TRP A 32 -1.40 5.16 -4.02
N VAL A 33 -1.45 3.86 -4.27
CA VAL A 33 -2.65 3.15 -4.72
C VAL A 33 -3.03 2.07 -3.70
N MET A 34 -4.31 2.01 -3.32
CA MET A 34 -4.80 0.96 -2.43
C MET A 34 -4.76 -0.40 -3.13
N VAL A 35 -3.94 -1.31 -2.59
CA VAL A 35 -3.79 -2.68 -3.08
C VAL A 35 -4.92 -3.53 -2.53
N THR A 36 -5.12 -3.51 -1.21
CA THR A 36 -6.13 -4.30 -0.50
C THR A 36 -6.72 -3.50 0.67
N SER A 37 -7.99 -3.75 0.99
CA SER A 37 -8.66 -3.24 2.18
C SER A 37 -8.44 -4.11 3.43
N GLU A 38 -7.68 -5.20 3.31
CA GLU A 38 -7.26 -6.04 4.44
C GLU A 38 -5.90 -5.55 4.97
N PRO A 39 -5.86 -4.74 6.05
CA PRO A 39 -4.61 -4.20 6.57
C PRO A 39 -3.66 -5.29 7.07
N ASN A 40 -4.16 -6.46 7.48
CA ASN A 40 -3.35 -7.56 8.00
C ASN A 40 -2.85 -8.52 6.93
N ALA A 41 -3.09 -8.22 5.65
CA ALA A 41 -2.59 -9.04 4.56
C ALA A 41 -1.05 -9.15 4.60
N THR A 42 -0.56 -10.34 4.22
CA THR A 42 0.88 -10.63 4.17
C THR A 42 1.53 -9.94 2.98
N LEU A 43 2.85 -9.71 3.05
CA LEU A 43 3.59 -9.12 1.94
C LEU A 43 3.53 -9.99 0.68
N LEU A 44 3.47 -11.32 0.83
CA LEU A 44 3.29 -12.26 -0.28
C LEU A 44 1.97 -12.00 -1.00
N HIS A 45 0.86 -11.96 -0.26
CA HIS A 45 -0.45 -11.68 -0.83
C HIS A 45 -0.50 -10.29 -1.49
N VAL A 46 0.08 -9.28 -0.85
CA VAL A 46 0.14 -7.92 -1.41
C VAL A 46 0.91 -7.89 -2.74
N ARG A 47 2.01 -8.63 -2.86
CA ARG A 47 2.78 -8.74 -4.12
C ARG A 47 1.98 -9.43 -5.23
N GLU A 48 1.21 -10.46 -4.90
CA GLU A 48 0.29 -11.12 -5.83
C GLU A 48 -0.74 -10.11 -6.35
N VAL A 49 -1.40 -9.37 -5.45
CA VAL A 49 -2.39 -8.37 -5.84
C VAL A 49 -1.78 -7.23 -6.66
N ILE A 50 -0.55 -6.78 -6.34
CA ILE A 50 0.18 -5.79 -7.16
C ILE A 50 0.39 -6.31 -8.60
N LYS A 51 0.73 -7.59 -8.74
CA LYS A 51 0.91 -8.25 -10.04
C LYS A 51 -0.41 -8.37 -10.79
N GLU A 52 -1.47 -8.82 -10.12
CA GLU A 52 -2.81 -8.96 -10.70
C GLU A 52 -3.35 -7.63 -11.20
N LYS A 53 -3.17 -6.56 -10.42
CA LYS A 53 -3.55 -5.19 -10.79
C LYS A 53 -2.59 -4.54 -11.80
N ARG A 54 -1.52 -5.23 -12.21
CA ARG A 54 -0.48 -4.74 -13.13
C ARG A 54 0.14 -3.39 -12.69
N LEU A 55 0.23 -3.17 -11.38
CA LEU A 55 0.78 -1.93 -10.80
C LEU A 55 2.32 -1.90 -10.89
N LEU A 56 2.95 -3.06 -10.97
CA LEU A 56 4.39 -3.22 -11.13
C LEU A 56 4.68 -4.53 -11.87
N GLY A 57 5.61 -4.51 -12.83
CA GLY A 57 5.97 -5.68 -13.62
C GLY A 57 6.63 -6.79 -12.78
N ASP A 58 7.53 -6.42 -11.87
CA ASP A 58 8.16 -7.34 -10.92
C ASP A 58 7.98 -6.85 -9.47
N PRO A 59 7.04 -7.45 -8.71
CA PRO A 59 6.81 -7.11 -7.31
C PRO A 59 7.74 -7.82 -6.32
N SER A 60 8.71 -8.62 -6.78
CA SER A 60 9.62 -9.38 -5.88
C SER A 60 10.41 -8.46 -4.94
N GLY A 61 10.80 -7.28 -5.41
CA GLY A 61 11.52 -6.26 -4.66
C GLY A 61 10.65 -5.38 -3.76
N VAL A 62 9.33 -5.60 -3.71
CA VAL A 62 8.43 -4.77 -2.89
C VAL A 62 8.62 -5.07 -1.42
N THR A 63 8.89 -4.04 -0.61
CA THR A 63 9.11 -4.17 0.84
C THR A 63 8.14 -3.29 1.64
N TRP A 64 8.07 -3.53 2.95
CA TRP A 64 7.35 -2.64 3.85
C TRP A 64 8.08 -1.30 3.97
N GLY A 65 7.33 -0.22 3.76
CA GLY A 65 7.76 1.13 4.03
C GLY A 65 7.25 1.64 5.38
N THR A 66 7.80 2.77 5.78
CA THR A 66 7.30 3.57 6.90
C THR A 66 6.58 4.77 6.33
N LEU A 67 5.45 5.14 6.91
CA LEU A 67 4.80 6.40 6.57
C LEU A 67 5.70 7.55 7.00
N PRO A 68 5.97 8.55 6.14
CA PRO A 68 6.66 9.74 6.59
C PRO A 68 5.80 10.39 7.68
N ILE A 69 6.39 10.56 8.85
CA ILE A 69 5.76 11.25 9.98
C ILE A 69 5.64 12.71 9.53
N ARG A 70 4.42 13.23 9.45
CA ARG A 70 4.21 14.69 9.35
C ARG A 70 4.57 15.28 10.71
N GLU A 71 5.58 16.15 10.76
CA GLU A 71 5.77 17.12 11.86
C GLU A 71 4.57 18.07 11.93
#